data_AF-A0A150R729-F1
#
_entry.id   AF-A0A150R729-F1
#
_cell.length_a   1.000
_cell.length_b   1.000
_cell.length_c   1.000
_cell.angle_alpha   90.00
_cell.angle_beta   90.00
_cell.angle_gamma   90.00
#
_symmetry.space_group_name_H-M   'P 1'
#
loop_
_entity.id
_entity.type
_entity.pdbx_description
1 polymer ?
#
loop_
_entity_poly.entity_id
_entity_poly.type
_entity_poly.pdbx_seq_one_letter_code
_entity_poly.pdbx_strand_id
1 'polypeptide(L)'
;MPKKRIGEPIAVRRYGVEGEPDRQIVLVIGKPIAPGAQGGDWCCPVLISGLGAEVFKWQEGVDALQALQLAQGFARQTLEASGLPITWAGGEPGDLGLYRPIDSPFGLWFQRLAERAFDLAVEVVGRVIVEVSQQHPKMREQVKRARAQRE
;
A
#
# COMPACT_ATOMS: atom_id res chain seq x y z
N MET A 1 11.72 4.92 26.75
CA MET A 1 11.07 4.65 25.46
C MET A 1 9.68 4.12 25.71
N PRO A 2 8.61 4.69 25.13
CA PRO A 2 7.28 4.14 25.32
C PRO A 2 7.24 2.69 24.79
N LYS A 3 6.65 1.78 25.59
CA LYS A 3 6.49 0.36 25.22
C LYS A 3 5.86 0.27 23.83
N LYS A 4 6.37 -0.62 22.95
CA LYS A 4 5.77 -0.96 21.65
C LYS A 4 4.27 -1.20 21.86
N ARG A 5 3.43 -0.21 21.56
CA ARG A 5 1.98 -0.30 21.71
C ARG A 5 1.37 0.32 20.48
N ILE A 6 0.62 -0.51 19.77
CA ILE A 6 -0.14 -0.11 18.59
C ILE A 6 -1.29 0.86 18.93
N GLY A 7 -1.65 1.00 20.21
CA GLY A 7 -2.82 1.77 20.63
C GLY A 7 -4.11 1.07 20.20
N GLU A 8 -5.10 1.85 19.79
CA GLU A 8 -6.34 1.37 19.17
C GLU A 8 -6.08 1.04 17.68
N PRO A 9 -6.16 -0.23 17.25
CA PRO A 9 -6.03 -0.57 15.82
C PRO A 9 -7.19 0.01 15.02
N ILE A 10 -6.90 0.69 13.91
CA ILE A 10 -7.91 1.18 12.97
C ILE A 10 -7.91 0.40 11.65
N ALA A 11 -6.82 -0.32 11.36
CA ALA A 11 -6.75 -1.23 10.22
C ALA A 11 -5.89 -2.44 10.56
N VAL A 12 -6.37 -3.61 10.14
CA VAL A 12 -5.64 -4.88 10.19
C VAL A 12 -5.73 -5.52 8.82
N ARG A 13 -4.59 -5.89 8.24
CA ARG A 13 -4.53 -6.66 6.99
C ARG A 13 -3.71 -7.92 7.18
N ARG A 14 -4.25 -9.00 6.64
CA ARG A 14 -3.66 -10.34 6.67
C ARG A 14 -3.27 -10.72 5.25
N TYR A 15 -2.04 -11.18 5.09
CA TYR A 15 -1.48 -11.58 3.81
C TYR A 15 -1.07 -13.05 3.85
N GLY A 16 -1.23 -13.70 2.70
CA GLY A 16 -0.56 -14.98 2.42
C GLY A 16 0.81 -14.75 1.79
N VAL A 17 1.62 -15.79 1.78
CA VAL A 17 2.87 -15.85 1.03
C VAL A 17 2.75 -16.99 0.01
N GLU A 18 2.98 -16.69 -1.27
CA GLU A 18 2.87 -17.69 -2.33
C GLU A 18 3.83 -18.86 -2.06
N GLY A 19 3.31 -20.11 -2.17
CA GLY A 19 4.06 -21.32 -1.88
C GLY A 19 4.19 -21.67 -0.39
N GLU A 20 3.72 -20.82 0.53
CA GLU A 20 3.78 -21.04 1.98
C GLU A 20 2.37 -20.91 2.62
N PRO A 21 1.49 -21.93 2.52
CA PRO A 21 0.07 -21.82 2.87
C PRO A 21 -0.20 -21.53 4.35
N ASP A 22 0.70 -21.97 5.24
CA ASP A 22 0.59 -21.74 6.69
C ASP A 22 1.24 -20.42 7.12
N ARG A 23 2.00 -19.76 6.24
CA ARG A 23 2.67 -18.51 6.56
C ARG A 23 1.72 -17.34 6.38
N GLN A 24 1.68 -16.52 7.42
CA GLN A 24 0.86 -15.33 7.44
C GLN A 24 1.67 -14.11 7.84
N ILE A 25 1.50 -13.03 7.08
CA ILE A 25 2.01 -11.71 7.45
C ILE A 25 0.82 -10.84 7.88
N VAL A 26 0.99 -10.12 8.98
CA VAL A 26 -0.05 -9.28 9.56
C VAL A 26 0.45 -7.86 9.67
N LEU A 27 -0.22 -6.95 8.95
CA LEU A 27 -0.05 -5.51 9.10
C LEU A 27 -1.14 -4.98 10.03
N VAL A 28 -0.74 -4.19 11.02
CA VAL A 28 -1.64 -3.42 11.87
C VAL A 28 -1.24 -1.95 11.80
N ILE A 29 -2.22 -1.09 11.56
CA ILE A 29 -2.07 0.36 11.66
C ILE A 29 -2.97 0.83 12.80
N GLY A 30 -2.36 1.51 13.77
CA GLY A 30 -3.09 2.10 14.89
C GLY A 30 -3.62 3.50 14.58
N LYS A 31 -4.54 3.95 15.42
CA LYS A 31 -5.12 5.29 15.37
C LYS A 31 -4.02 6.35 15.49
N PRO A 32 -4.01 7.38 14.62
CA PRO A 32 -3.13 8.52 14.79
C PRO A 32 -3.29 9.18 16.17
N ILE A 33 -2.17 9.53 16.78
CA ILE A 33 -2.08 10.09 18.12
C ILE A 33 -1.61 11.53 18.00
N ALA A 34 -2.38 12.46 18.57
CA ALA A 34 -2.02 13.87 18.62
C ALA A 34 -0.75 14.10 19.46
N PRO A 35 0.05 15.13 19.14
CA PRO A 35 1.22 15.48 19.94
C PRO A 35 0.83 15.87 21.36
N GLY A 36 1.64 15.47 22.34
CA GLY A 36 1.43 15.84 23.75
C GLY A 36 1.84 17.28 24.10
N ALA A 37 2.48 17.99 23.18
CA ALA A 37 2.93 19.37 23.32
C ALA A 37 2.61 20.18 22.07
N GLN A 38 2.46 21.49 22.23
CA GLN A 38 2.18 22.41 21.13
C GLN A 38 3.37 22.42 20.14
N GLY A 39 3.09 22.19 18.86
CA GLY A 39 4.11 22.14 17.80
C GLY A 39 4.82 20.80 17.62
N GLY A 40 4.39 19.72 18.30
CA GLY A 40 4.84 18.37 17.99
C GLY A 40 4.11 17.77 16.78
N ASP A 41 4.65 16.69 16.23
CA ASP A 41 4.02 15.94 15.15
C ASP A 41 2.99 14.93 15.66
N TRP A 42 1.99 14.63 14.82
CA TRP A 42 1.12 13.48 14.99
C TRP A 42 1.89 12.20 14.70
N CYS A 43 1.58 11.14 15.45
CA CYS A 43 2.22 9.84 15.27
C CYS A 43 1.19 8.77 14.93
N CYS A 44 1.45 7.96 13.91
CA CYS A 44 0.66 6.79 13.57
C CYS A 44 1.52 5.51 13.74
N PRO A 45 1.17 4.59 14.65
CA PRO A 45 1.95 3.38 14.86
C PRO A 45 1.63 2.32 13.81
N VAL A 46 2.67 1.66 13.33
CA VAL A 46 2.61 0.53 12.40
C VAL A 46 3.30 -0.67 13.02
N LEU A 47 2.65 -1.82 12.96
CA LEU A 47 3.21 -3.12 13.33
C LEU A 47 3.09 -4.08 12.15
N ILE A 48 4.18 -4.75 11.80
CA ILE A 48 4.19 -5.84 10.82
C ILE A 48 4.82 -7.07 11.48
N SER A 49 4.06 -8.16 11.53
CA SER A 49 4.49 -9.45 12.06
C SER A 49 4.46 -10.51 10.95
N GLY A 50 5.27 -11.57 11.08
CA GLY A 50 5.36 -12.66 10.08
C GLY A 50 6.51 -12.54 9.05
N LEU A 51 7.29 -11.45 9.11
CA LEU A 51 8.51 -11.26 8.32
C LEU A 51 9.77 -11.89 8.95
N GLY A 52 9.62 -12.66 10.02
CA GLY A 52 10.71 -13.12 10.87
C GLY A 52 10.77 -12.30 12.16
N ALA A 53 11.43 -11.14 12.14
CA ALA A 53 11.38 -10.19 13.24
C ALA A 53 10.16 -9.25 13.11
N GLU A 54 9.53 -8.92 14.23
CA GLU A 54 8.46 -7.92 14.24
C GLU A 54 9.01 -6.53 13.95
N VAL A 55 8.40 -5.86 12.97
CA VAL A 55 8.72 -4.47 12.61
C VAL A 55 7.69 -3.56 13.26
N PHE A 56 8.15 -2.65 14.11
CA PHE A 56 7.31 -1.64 14.74
C PHE A 56 7.89 -0.25 14.52
N LYS A 57 7.08 0.69 14.04
CA LYS A 57 7.51 2.07 13.75
C LYS A 57 6.37 3.05 13.99
N TRP A 58 6.72 4.22 14.52
CA TRP A 58 5.85 5.40 14.50
C TRP A 58 6.16 6.19 13.24
N GLN A 59 5.12 6.52 12.47
CA GLN A 59 5.22 7.46 11.36
C GLN A 59 4.70 8.82 11.80
N GLU A 60 5.52 9.84 11.59
CA GLU A 60 5.31 11.21 12.06
C GLU A 60 4.77 12.06 10.92
N GLY A 61 3.74 12.86 11.18
CA GLY A 61 3.16 13.79 10.21
C GLY A 61 2.62 15.04 10.89
N VAL A 62 2.47 16.12 10.13
CA VAL A 62 2.00 17.42 10.64
C VAL A 62 0.56 17.35 11.16
N ASP A 63 -0.23 16.40 10.66
CA ASP A 63 -1.58 16.10 11.10
C ASP A 63 -1.87 14.59 11.08
N ALA A 64 -3.06 14.21 11.55
CA ALA A 64 -3.52 12.84 11.60
C ALA A 64 -3.58 12.16 10.21
N LEU A 65 -3.92 12.92 9.17
CA LEU A 65 -4.08 12.42 7.81
C LEU A 65 -2.71 12.08 7.23
N GLN A 66 -1.75 13.00 7.32
CA GLN A 66 -0.39 12.79 6.82
C GLN A 66 0.29 11.64 7.57
N ALA A 67 0.16 11.56 8.90
CA ALA A 67 0.72 10.47 9.68
C ALA A 67 0.17 9.10 9.23
N LEU A 68 -1.13 9.01 8.92
CA LEU A 68 -1.75 7.80 8.39
C LEU A 68 -1.28 7.45 6.97
N GLN A 69 -1.15 8.44 6.08
CA GLN A 69 -0.63 8.23 4.72
C GLN A 69 0.82 7.74 4.74
N LEU A 70 1.66 8.31 5.62
CA LEU A 70 3.04 7.86 5.82
C LEU A 70 3.09 6.46 6.44
N ALA A 71 2.19 6.12 7.36
CA ALA A 71 2.02 4.76 7.88
C ALA A 71 1.72 3.73 6.77
N GLN A 72 0.82 4.06 5.84
CA GLN A 72 0.54 3.20 4.69
C GLN A 72 1.75 3.08 3.76
N GLY A 73 2.42 4.20 3.45
CA GLY A 73 3.63 4.22 2.61
C GLY A 73 4.77 3.40 3.20
N PHE A 74 5.03 3.54 4.51
CA PHE A 74 6.01 2.74 5.23
C PHE A 74 5.67 1.25 5.21
N ALA A 75 4.41 0.91 5.45
CA ALA A 75 3.98 -0.48 5.42
C ALA A 75 4.21 -1.11 4.05
N ARG A 76 3.85 -0.40 2.98
CA ARG A 76 4.08 -0.84 1.60
C ARG A 76 5.56 -1.07 1.31
N GLN A 77 6.40 -0.07 1.57
CA GLN A 77 7.84 -0.15 1.34
C GLN A 77 8.49 -1.29 2.13
N THR A 78 8.06 -1.51 3.38
CA THR A 78 8.59 -2.59 4.23
C THR A 78 8.22 -3.97 3.67
N LEU A 79 6.98 -4.15 3.22
CA LEU A 79 6.52 -5.41 2.62
C LEU A 79 7.20 -5.66 1.27
N GLU A 80 7.34 -4.65 0.42
CA GLU A 80 8.07 -4.75 -0.85
C GLU A 80 9.56 -5.11 -0.61
N ALA A 81 10.21 -4.46 0.36
CA ALA A 81 11.61 -4.71 0.70
C ALA A 81 11.86 -6.11 1.29
N SER A 82 10.83 -6.82 1.73
CA SER A 82 10.97 -8.21 2.20
C SER A 82 11.34 -9.18 1.08
N GLY A 83 11.06 -8.83 -0.19
CA GLY A 83 11.28 -9.69 -1.35
C GLY A 83 10.38 -10.93 -1.41
N LEU A 84 9.45 -11.10 -0.47
CA LEU A 84 8.52 -12.21 -0.44
C LEU A 84 7.38 -11.98 -1.44
N PRO A 85 6.83 -13.04 -2.08
CA PRO A 85 5.62 -12.96 -2.90
C PRO A 85 4.38 -12.85 -2.01
N ILE A 86 4.22 -11.68 -1.37
CA ILE A 86 3.15 -11.39 -0.42
C ILE A 86 1.89 -11.02 -1.19
N THR A 87 0.77 -11.66 -0.87
CA THR A 87 -0.51 -11.42 -1.53
C THR A 87 -1.60 -11.13 -0.53
N TRP A 88 -2.32 -10.03 -0.75
CA TRP A 88 -3.53 -9.73 -0.01
C TRP A 88 -4.71 -10.59 -0.50
N ALA A 89 -5.72 -10.80 0.34
CA ALA A 89 -6.82 -11.71 0.03
C ALA A 89 -7.54 -11.34 -1.27
N GLY A 90 -7.56 -12.27 -2.24
CA GLY A 90 -8.17 -12.08 -3.55
C GLY A 90 -7.33 -11.30 -4.56
N GLY A 91 -6.14 -10.82 -4.17
CA GLY A 91 -5.18 -10.17 -5.05
C GLY A 91 -4.36 -11.15 -5.89
N GLU A 92 -3.67 -10.61 -6.89
CA GLU A 92 -2.68 -11.35 -7.67
C GLU A 92 -1.40 -11.59 -6.83
N PRO A 93 -0.56 -12.59 -7.19
CA PRO A 93 0.77 -12.76 -6.61
C PRO A 93 1.57 -11.45 -6.55
N GLY A 94 2.01 -11.04 -5.36
CA GLY A 94 2.75 -9.79 -5.14
C GLY A 94 1.90 -8.52 -5.00
N ASP A 95 0.57 -8.61 -5.15
CA ASP A 95 -0.30 -7.48 -4.84
C ASP A 95 -0.44 -7.31 -3.32
N LEU A 96 -0.09 -6.12 -2.82
CA LEU A 96 -0.20 -5.78 -1.41
C LEU A 96 -1.54 -5.10 -1.07
N GLY A 97 -2.31 -4.70 -2.09
CA GLY A 97 -3.54 -3.91 -1.94
C GLY A 97 -3.34 -2.56 -1.25
N LEU A 98 -2.10 -2.09 -1.11
CA LEU A 98 -1.76 -0.82 -0.45
C LEU A 98 -1.57 0.27 -1.49
N TYR A 99 -2.06 1.48 -1.21
CA TYR A 99 -1.84 2.61 -2.12
C TYR A 99 -0.36 2.98 -2.19
N ARG A 100 0.12 3.33 -3.39
CA ARG A 100 1.44 3.91 -3.60
C ARG A 100 1.26 5.40 -3.93
N PRO A 101 1.61 6.32 -3.04
CA PRO A 101 1.64 7.73 -3.40
C PRO A 101 2.69 7.97 -4.47
N ILE A 102 2.38 8.85 -5.42
CA ILE A 102 3.40 9.49 -6.27
C ILE A 102 3.97 10.64 -5.45
N ASP A 103 4.98 10.35 -4.64
CA ASP A 103 5.70 11.35 -3.88
C ASP A 103 6.88 11.92 -4.69
N SER A 104 7.22 13.17 -4.42
CA SER A 104 8.29 13.88 -5.12
C SER A 104 9.13 14.67 -4.13
N PRO A 105 10.46 14.45 -4.07
CA PRO A 105 11.34 15.31 -3.30
C PRO A 105 11.58 16.67 -3.96
N PHE A 106 11.10 16.87 -5.20
CA PHE A 106 11.37 18.07 -6.01
C PHE A 106 10.23 19.11 -5.99
N GLY A 107 9.24 18.92 -5.10
CA GLY A 107 8.11 19.82 -4.91
C GLY A 107 6.92 19.56 -5.86
N LEU A 108 5.89 20.40 -5.70
CA LEU A 108 4.56 20.21 -6.30
C LEU A 108 4.56 20.18 -7.83
N TRP A 109 5.41 20.97 -8.49
CA TRP A 109 5.45 21.00 -9.95
C TRP A 109 5.87 19.63 -10.52
N PHE A 110 6.84 18.96 -9.89
CA PHE A 110 7.33 17.66 -10.34
C PHE A 110 6.33 16.58 -10.01
N GLN A 111 5.68 16.65 -8.84
CA GLN A 111 4.59 15.74 -8.51
C GLN A 111 3.48 15.81 -9.57
N ARG A 112 3.04 17.02 -9.96
CA ARG A 112 2.03 17.20 -11.02
C ARG A 112 2.48 16.70 -12.38
N LEU A 113 3.77 16.89 -12.71
CA LEU A 113 4.35 16.34 -13.92
C LEU A 113 4.30 14.81 -13.91
N ALA A 114 4.67 14.18 -12.80
CA ALA A 114 4.65 12.72 -12.63
C ALA A 114 3.23 12.15 -12.66
N GLU A 115 2.28 12.78 -11.96
CA GLU A 115 0.85 12.44 -12.00
C GLU A 115 0.33 12.48 -13.44
N ARG A 116 0.60 13.57 -14.17
CA ARG A 116 0.15 13.71 -15.57
C ARG A 116 0.81 12.69 -16.51
N ALA A 117 2.08 12.37 -16.30
CA ALA A 117 2.77 11.34 -17.05
C ALA A 117 2.15 9.96 -16.80
N PHE A 118 1.79 9.66 -15.55
CA PHE A 118 1.10 8.42 -15.18
C PHE A 118 -0.28 8.34 -15.82
N ASP A 119 -1.09 9.39 -15.73
CA ASP A 119 -2.43 9.43 -16.34
C ASP A 119 -2.37 9.18 -17.86
N LEU A 120 -1.43 9.82 -18.55
CA LEU A 120 -1.22 9.61 -19.97
C LEU A 120 -0.80 8.18 -20.29
N ALA A 121 0.10 7.61 -19.49
CA ALA A 121 0.54 6.22 -19.67
C ALA A 121 -0.63 5.25 -19.48
N VAL A 122 -1.48 5.45 -18.46
CA VAL A 122 -2.68 4.64 -18.23
C VAL A 122 -3.65 4.74 -19.40
N GLU A 123 -3.87 5.93 -19.95
CA GLU A 123 -4.75 6.13 -21.12
C GLU A 123 -4.23 5.41 -22.37
N VAL A 124 -2.93 5.55 -22.67
CA VAL A 124 -2.30 4.93 -23.84
C VAL A 124 -2.31 3.40 -23.71
N VAL A 125 -1.85 2.87 -22.58
CA VAL A 125 -1.84 1.42 -22.33
C VAL A 125 -3.26 0.86 -22.33
N GLY A 126 -4.22 1.59 -21.75
CA GLY A 126 -5.63 1.21 -21.73
C GLY A 126 -6.20 1.03 -23.13
N ARG A 127 -5.91 1.96 -24.06
CA ARG A 127 -6.33 1.84 -25.47
C ARG A 127 -5.77 0.60 -26.14
N VAL A 128 -4.46 0.36 -25.98
CA VAL A 128 -3.80 -0.82 -26.55
C VAL A 128 -4.43 -2.12 -26.01
N ILE A 129 -4.69 -2.19 -24.70
CA ILE A 129 -5.34 -3.36 -24.09
C ILE A 129 -6.73 -3.60 -24.69
N VAL A 130 -7.52 -2.54 -24.89
CA VAL A 130 -8.85 -2.65 -25.51
C VAL A 130 -8.75 -3.18 -26.94
N GLU A 131 -7.86 -2.62 -27.76
CA GLU A 131 -7.67 -3.06 -29.15
C GLU A 131 -7.21 -4.52 -29.23
N VAL A 132 -6.20 -4.90 -28.44
CA VAL A 132 -5.69 -6.28 -28.38
C VAL A 132 -6.78 -7.25 -27.87
N SER A 133 -7.60 -6.84 -26.90
CA SER A 133 -8.69 -7.67 -26.38
C SER A 133 -9.80 -7.94 -27.39
N GLN A 134 -10.00 -7.05 -28.37
CA GLN A 134 -10.97 -7.27 -29.46
C GLN A 134 -10.47 -8.32 -30.46
N GLN A 135 -9.14 -8.45 -30.61
CA GLN A 135 -8.52 -9.38 -31.54
C GLN A 135 -8.24 -10.76 -30.91
N HIS A 136 -8.10 -10.84 -29.58
CA HIS A 136 -7.76 -12.07 -28.87
C HIS A 136 -8.79 -12.46 -27.78
N PRO A 137 -9.58 -13.55 -27.99
CA PRO A 137 -10.63 -13.98 -27.06
C PRO A 137 -10.15 -14.27 -25.63
N LYS A 138 -8.93 -14.81 -25.47
CA LYS A 138 -8.34 -15.11 -24.15
C LYS A 138 -8.06 -13.83 -23.34
N MET A 139 -7.58 -12.78 -24.01
CA MET A 139 -7.31 -11.49 -23.37
C MET A 139 -8.61 -10.80 -22.95
N ARG A 140 -9.67 -10.92 -23.77
CA ARG A 140 -11.00 -10.41 -23.44
C ARG A 140 -11.56 -10.99 -22.14
N GLU A 141 -11.39 -12.30 -21.93
CA GLU A 141 -11.84 -12.97 -20.71
C GLU A 141 -11.00 -12.59 -19.48
N GLN A 142 -9.68 -12.39 -19.64
CA GLN A 142 -8.84 -11.85 -18.55
C GLN A 142 -9.28 -10.44 -18.14
N VAL A 143 -9.51 -9.54 -19.10
CA VAL A 143 -9.98 -8.17 -18.82
C VAL A 143 -11.35 -8.16 -18.13
N LYS A 144 -12.27 -9.05 -18.53
CA LYS A 144 -13.57 -9.19 -17.85
C LYS A 144 -13.42 -9.67 -16.41
N ARG A 145 -12.58 -10.69 -16.16
CA ARG A 145 -12.33 -11.19 -14.80
C ARG A 145 -11.73 -10.11 -13.90
N ALA A 146 -10.77 -9.35 -14.41
CA ALA A 146 -10.15 -8.25 -13.67
C ALA A 146 -11.15 -7.13 -13.33
N ARG A 147 -12.15 -6.88 -14.19
CA ARG A 147 -13.24 -5.93 -13.90
C ARG A 147 -14.22 -6.48 -12.85
N ALA A 148 -14.61 -7.74 -12.96
CA ALA A 148 -15.54 -8.38 -12.01
C ALA A 148 -14.97 -8.49 -10.59
N GLN A 149 -13.65 -8.56 -10.43
CA GLN A 149 -12.99 -8.54 -9.11
C GLN A 149 -12.94 -7.14 -8.47
N ARG A 150 -13.35 -6.08 -9.18
CA ARG A 150 -13.39 -4.70 -8.68
C ARG A 150 -14.80 -4.25 -8.23
N GLU A 151 -15.85 -5.06 -8.50
CA GLU A 151 -17.25 -4.83 -8.12
C GLU A 151 -17.61 -5.59 -6.84
#